data_AF-Q9VMI0-F1
#
_entry.id   AF-Q9VMI0-F1
#
_cell.length_a   1.000
_cell.length_b   1.000
_cell.length_c   1.000
_cell.angle_alpha   90.00
_cell.angle_beta   90.00
_cell.angle_gamma   90.00
#
_symmetry.space_group_name_H-M   'P 1'
#
loop_
_entity.id
_entity.type
_entity.pdbx_description
1 polymer ?
#
loop_
_entity_poly.entity_id
_entity_poly.type
_entity_poly.pdbx_seq_one_letter_code
_entity_poly.pdbx_strand_id
1 'polypeptide(L)'
;MPACLRSLSPRCFQQLLRPLGRHLGSYSKAVVIAAAVRTPSAPFRAEEQRLAGLVVDELVKRTSVPREEYNKLIVCSSLKTPAPECRERLSSVAQELGLKCETLALQDDVCSISGLQMTLDCLERGEDQCIITGDTRCQVVQPEHGVLSNELMTVQQPQTRKRAGTELATEPELTPTLGAAALAWTTMQTAQRLNLQPLALLREFAVEQDHEQAMFRLDGREPVTPSDIYTWNMVTGTQKGIPESILGDLHANRLCTHDFKQITASHLLTHLVHSLPAGGLGCAFMGTTDGRSMAMVLEKLVPSIDQVEGLPLLTLYTREPCPLCDDLVEQLEQGFAGQYRLEKVYIDRKENVRFLRLFRHDIPVLFFNGQFLCMHRLNEEALRERLEALN
;
A
#
# COMPACT_ATOMS: atom_id res chain seq x y z
N MET A 1 5.84 24.57 -28.40
CA MET A 1 5.77 23.48 -29.40
C MET A 1 5.11 22.29 -28.75
N PRO A 2 4.09 21.64 -29.36
CA PRO A 2 3.39 20.55 -28.71
C PRO A 2 4.31 19.32 -28.72
N ALA A 3 4.74 18.87 -27.54
CA ALA A 3 5.49 17.64 -27.40
C ALA A 3 4.61 16.47 -27.87
N CYS A 4 5.08 15.74 -28.88
CA CYS A 4 4.43 14.53 -29.37
C CYS A 4 4.24 13.53 -28.22
N LEU A 5 2.98 13.25 -27.90
CA LEU A 5 2.56 12.14 -27.04
C LEU A 5 3.02 10.83 -27.69
N ARG A 6 4.13 10.26 -27.21
CA ARG A 6 4.49 8.87 -27.51
C ARG A 6 3.47 7.99 -26.80
N SER A 7 2.53 7.46 -27.57
CA SER A 7 1.61 6.40 -27.15
C SER A 7 2.40 5.22 -26.59
N LEU A 8 1.95 4.64 -25.48
CA LEU A 8 2.36 3.31 -25.01
C LEU A 8 2.44 2.36 -26.20
N SER A 9 3.65 1.95 -26.57
CA SER A 9 3.81 1.10 -27.74
C SER A 9 3.29 -0.30 -27.40
N PRO A 10 2.51 -0.95 -28.28
CA PRO A 10 2.10 -2.34 -28.12
C PRO A 10 3.27 -3.31 -27.89
N ARG A 11 4.51 -2.89 -28.21
CA ARG A 11 5.72 -3.69 -28.01
C ARG A 11 6.04 -3.92 -26.53
N CYS A 12 5.84 -2.93 -25.66
CA CYS A 12 6.12 -3.05 -24.22
C CYS A 12 5.26 -4.15 -23.60
N PHE A 13 3.99 -4.22 -24.00
CA PHE A 13 3.06 -5.30 -23.63
C PHE A 13 3.40 -6.65 -24.26
N GLN A 14 3.64 -6.70 -25.58
CA GLN A 14 4.03 -7.93 -26.25
C GLN A 14 5.36 -8.50 -25.72
N GLN A 15 6.20 -7.65 -25.15
CA GLN A 15 7.43 -8.05 -24.49
C GLN A 15 7.16 -8.64 -23.11
N LEU A 16 6.28 -8.03 -22.29
CA LEU A 16 5.82 -8.66 -21.04
C LEU A 16 5.15 -10.03 -21.25
N LEU A 17 4.51 -10.24 -22.40
CA LEU A 17 3.88 -11.51 -22.79
C LEU A 17 4.86 -12.57 -23.31
N ARG A 18 6.14 -12.23 -23.56
CA ARG A 18 7.16 -13.18 -24.01
C ARG A 18 8.12 -13.50 -22.87
N PRO A 19 8.66 -14.72 -22.78
CA PRO A 19 9.79 -14.98 -21.90
C PRO A 19 10.95 -14.10 -22.37
N LEU A 20 11.16 -12.99 -21.67
CA LEU A 20 11.98 -11.85 -22.06
C LEU A 20 13.47 -12.21 -22.01
N GLY A 21 13.99 -12.65 -23.16
CA GLY A 21 15.37 -13.12 -23.34
C GLY A 21 16.44 -12.03 -23.50
N ARG A 22 16.35 -10.89 -22.83
CA ARG A 22 17.44 -9.89 -22.80
C ARG A 22 17.62 -9.32 -21.38
N HIS A 23 18.83 -9.47 -20.84
CA HIS A 23 19.26 -9.11 -19.49
C HIS A 23 18.28 -9.50 -18.37
N LEU A 24 18.15 -10.81 -18.16
CA LEU A 24 17.48 -11.35 -16.98
C LEU A 24 18.43 -11.21 -15.78
N GLY A 25 18.20 -10.17 -14.98
CA GLY A 25 18.73 -10.13 -13.62
C GLY A 25 17.96 -11.10 -12.73
N SER A 26 18.61 -11.57 -11.68
CA SER A 26 17.91 -12.26 -10.61
C SER A 26 18.29 -11.64 -9.28
N TYR A 27 17.35 -11.65 -8.35
CA TYR A 27 17.59 -11.20 -6.98
C TYR A 27 17.34 -12.35 -6.03
N SER A 28 18.26 -12.53 -5.09
CA SER A 28 18.24 -13.67 -4.16
C SER A 28 17.40 -13.40 -2.91
N LYS A 29 17.24 -12.12 -2.55
CA LYS A 29 16.50 -11.70 -1.36
C LYS A 29 15.02 -11.57 -1.68
N ALA A 30 14.20 -12.49 -1.19
CA ALA A 30 12.74 -12.37 -1.28
C ALA A 30 12.26 -11.06 -0.62
N VAL A 31 11.73 -10.13 -1.42
CA VAL A 31 11.19 -8.84 -0.96
C VAL A 31 9.68 -8.97 -0.76
N VAL A 32 9.16 -8.43 0.34
CA VAL A 32 7.74 -8.50 0.69
C VAL A 32 7.16 -7.12 1.01
N ILE A 33 5.86 -6.97 0.77
CA ILE A 33 5.05 -5.87 1.30
C ILE A 33 4.51 -6.33 2.66
N ALA A 34 5.04 -5.76 3.74
CA ALA A 34 4.63 -6.07 5.11
C ALA A 34 3.26 -5.51 5.46
N ALA A 35 2.95 -4.29 5.00
CA ALA A 35 1.63 -3.69 5.09
C ALA A 35 1.42 -2.65 3.98
N ALA A 36 0.16 -2.32 3.73
CA ALA A 36 -0.26 -1.33 2.75
C ALA A 36 -1.50 -0.60 3.24
N VAL A 37 -1.55 0.73 3.08
CA VAL A 37 -2.69 1.55 3.47
C VAL A 37 -2.79 2.79 2.59
N ARG A 38 -4.02 3.26 2.39
CA ARG A 38 -4.29 4.52 1.72
C ARG A 38 -5.38 5.33 2.43
N THR A 39 -5.44 6.60 2.11
CA THR A 39 -6.49 7.50 2.59
C THR A 39 -7.76 7.32 1.76
N PRO A 40 -8.96 7.53 2.34
CA PRO A 40 -10.16 7.76 1.55
C PRO A 40 -9.98 8.99 0.64
N SER A 41 -10.62 8.99 -0.54
CA SER A 41 -10.62 10.18 -1.40
C SER A 41 -11.55 11.23 -0.78
N ALA A 42 -10.97 12.22 -0.10
CA ALA A 42 -11.71 13.30 0.53
C ALA A 42 -11.01 14.65 0.33
N PRO A 43 -11.75 15.77 0.39
CA PRO A 43 -11.13 17.08 0.50
C PRO A 43 -10.24 17.12 1.76
N PHE A 44 -8.96 17.43 1.59
CA PHE A 44 -8.01 17.53 2.70
C PHE A 44 -7.49 18.97 2.78
N ARG A 45 -7.76 19.64 3.91
CA ARG A 45 -7.45 21.06 4.13
C ARG A 45 -6.19 21.25 4.98
N ALA A 46 -5.13 20.53 4.64
CA ALA A 46 -3.82 20.69 5.25
C ALA A 46 -2.72 20.40 4.22
N GLU A 47 -1.47 20.68 4.60
CA GLU A 47 -0.31 20.46 3.75
C GLU A 47 -0.16 18.97 3.38
N GLU A 48 0.26 18.69 2.15
CA GLU A 48 0.40 17.33 1.63
C GLU A 48 1.33 16.45 2.47
N GLN A 49 2.43 17.03 2.99
CA GLN A 49 3.37 16.32 3.87
C GLN A 49 2.72 15.91 5.19
N ARG A 50 1.70 16.64 5.67
CA ARG A 50 0.91 16.21 6.83
C ARG A 50 0.03 15.01 6.48
N LEU A 51 -0.55 14.98 5.27
CA LEU A 51 -1.30 13.80 4.81
C LEU A 51 -0.37 12.58 4.67
N ALA A 52 0.83 12.78 4.10
CA ALA A 52 1.86 11.75 4.03
C ALA A 52 2.22 11.25 5.45
N GLY A 53 2.38 12.14 6.42
CA GLY A 53 2.61 11.78 7.81
C GLY A 53 1.50 10.94 8.43
N LEU A 54 0.23 11.30 8.19
CA LEU A 54 -0.92 10.56 8.70
C LEU A 54 -0.98 9.12 8.14
N VAL A 55 -0.78 8.96 6.82
CA VAL A 55 -0.79 7.62 6.20
C VAL A 55 0.43 6.79 6.61
N VAL A 56 1.58 7.43 6.82
CA VAL A 56 2.80 6.77 7.32
C VAL A 56 2.63 6.32 8.77
N ASP A 57 2.03 7.14 9.64
CA ASP A 57 1.78 6.76 11.03
C ASP A 57 0.85 5.54 11.13
N GLU A 58 -0.24 5.58 10.36
CA GLU A 58 -1.16 4.47 10.23
C GLU A 58 -0.44 3.22 9.73
N LEU A 59 0.33 3.32 8.64
CA LEU A 59 1.09 2.19 8.09
C LEU A 59 1.99 1.54 9.15
N VAL A 60 2.74 2.33 9.91
CA VAL A 60 3.64 1.82 10.96
C VAL A 60 2.84 1.05 12.01
N LYS A 61 1.68 1.57 12.44
CA LYS A 61 0.78 0.84 13.36
C LYS A 61 0.29 -0.48 12.75
N ARG A 62 -0.09 -0.49 11.47
CA ARG A 62 -0.56 -1.70 10.77
C ARG A 62 0.49 -2.79 10.62
N THR A 63 1.76 -2.42 10.48
CA THR A 63 2.85 -3.41 10.39
C THR A 63 3.21 -4.03 11.74
N SER A 64 2.93 -3.36 12.86
CA SER A 64 3.45 -3.67 14.20
C SER A 64 4.99 -3.60 14.36
N VAL A 65 5.70 -3.08 13.35
CA VAL A 65 7.17 -2.96 13.36
C VAL A 65 7.60 -1.80 14.26
N PRO A 66 8.61 -1.99 15.13
CA PRO A 66 9.20 -0.89 15.91
C PRO A 66 9.71 0.24 15.01
N ARG A 67 9.50 1.49 15.42
CA ARG A 67 9.83 2.68 14.61
C ARG A 67 11.31 2.74 14.22
N GLU A 68 12.18 2.24 15.10
CA GLU A 68 13.63 2.13 14.91
C GLU A 68 14.07 1.14 13.82
N GLU A 69 13.21 0.25 13.35
CA GLU A 69 13.53 -0.70 12.27
C GLU A 69 13.37 -0.06 10.87
N TYR A 70 12.69 1.08 10.76
CA TYR A 70 12.59 1.81 9.51
C TYR A 70 13.85 2.64 9.28
N ASN A 71 14.60 2.29 8.25
CA ASN A 71 15.84 2.98 7.91
C ASN A 71 15.63 4.08 6.87
N LYS A 72 14.57 3.99 6.05
CA LYS A 72 14.32 4.93 4.96
C LYS A 72 12.83 5.20 4.74
N LEU A 73 12.49 6.46 4.46
CA LEU A 73 11.17 6.94 4.08
C LEU A 73 11.26 7.69 2.74
N ILE A 74 10.68 7.11 1.69
CA ILE A 74 10.66 7.69 0.35
C ILE A 74 9.23 8.10 0.03
N VAL A 75 8.99 9.40 -0.19
CA VAL A 75 7.66 9.90 -0.55
C VAL A 75 7.71 10.61 -1.90
N CYS A 76 6.89 10.15 -2.84
CA CYS A 76 6.69 10.83 -4.11
C CYS A 76 5.48 11.78 -4.03
N SER A 77 5.63 12.97 -4.60
CA SER A 77 4.58 13.97 -4.68
C SER A 77 4.43 14.47 -6.12
N SER A 78 3.18 14.75 -6.49
CA SER A 78 2.83 15.43 -7.74
C SER A 78 2.78 16.95 -7.63
N LEU A 79 3.04 17.53 -6.45
CA LEU A 79 3.05 18.98 -6.28
C LEU A 79 4.28 19.62 -6.91
N LYS A 80 4.11 20.89 -7.28
CA LYS A 80 5.17 21.72 -7.87
C LYS A 80 6.20 22.23 -6.86
N THR A 81 6.01 21.94 -5.57
CA THR A 81 6.95 22.32 -4.51
C THR A 81 8.31 21.67 -4.76
N PRO A 82 9.42 22.41 -4.70
CA PRO A 82 10.75 21.87 -4.96
C PRO A 82 11.08 20.69 -4.01
N ALA A 83 11.68 19.63 -4.56
CA ALA A 83 12.05 18.43 -3.80
C ALA A 83 12.84 18.70 -2.49
N PRO A 84 13.80 19.66 -2.41
CA PRO A 84 14.51 19.96 -1.16
C PRO A 84 13.59 20.46 -0.05
N GLU A 85 12.64 21.33 -0.37
CA GLU A 85 11.68 21.86 0.62
C GLU A 85 10.71 20.76 1.08
N CYS A 86 10.23 19.93 0.16
CA CYS A 86 9.44 18.74 0.49
C CYS A 86 10.21 17.79 1.40
N ARG A 87 11.52 17.61 1.17
CA ARG A 87 12.39 16.73 1.98
C ARG A 87 12.55 17.25 3.41
N GLU A 88 12.77 18.55 3.59
CA GLU A 88 12.87 19.16 4.94
C GLU A 88 11.56 19.00 5.72
N ARG A 89 10.42 19.29 5.08
CA ARG A 89 9.10 19.10 5.69
C ARG A 89 8.83 17.64 6.03
N LEU A 90 9.16 16.71 5.12
CA LEU A 90 9.04 15.27 5.35
C LEU A 90 9.95 14.79 6.49
N SER A 91 11.16 15.34 6.62
CA SER A 91 12.08 15.07 7.72
C SER A 91 11.47 15.46 9.07
N SER A 92 10.86 16.65 9.15
CA SER A 92 10.15 17.11 10.35
C SER A 92 9.00 16.16 10.71
N VAL A 93 8.19 15.78 9.72
CA VAL A 93 7.08 14.84 9.91
C VAL A 93 7.60 13.48 10.39
N ALA A 94 8.66 12.93 9.79
CA ALA A 94 9.25 11.68 10.22
C ALA A 94 9.75 11.74 11.68
N GLN A 95 10.39 12.84 12.07
CA GLN A 95 10.86 13.08 13.44
C GLN A 95 9.70 13.19 14.44
N GLU A 96 8.61 13.89 14.09
CA GLU A 96 7.40 13.99 14.91
C GLU A 96 6.74 12.62 15.12
N LEU A 97 6.78 11.76 14.11
CA LEU A 97 6.32 10.37 14.18
C LEU A 97 7.29 9.45 14.95
N GLY A 98 8.45 9.94 15.36
CA GLY A 98 9.48 9.15 16.06
C GLY A 98 10.29 8.22 15.16
N LEU A 99 10.26 8.43 13.84
CA LEU A 99 11.10 7.72 12.88
C LEU A 99 12.49 8.34 12.84
N LYS A 100 13.53 7.51 12.97
CA LYS A 100 14.95 7.92 12.87
C LYS A 100 15.56 7.42 11.56
N CYS A 101 14.88 7.73 10.47
CA CYS A 101 15.20 7.24 9.13
C CYS A 101 15.75 8.33 8.22
N GLU A 102 16.43 7.93 7.14
CA GLU A 102 16.69 8.82 6.03
C GLU A 102 15.38 9.13 5.29
N THR A 103 15.07 10.41 5.09
CA THR A 103 13.90 10.82 4.29
C THR A 103 14.31 11.30 2.91
N LEU A 104 13.58 10.86 1.89
CA LEU A 104 13.72 11.27 0.50
C LEU A 104 12.36 11.73 -0.02
N ALA A 105 12.31 12.95 -0.55
CA ALA A 105 11.14 13.47 -1.25
C ALA A 105 11.45 13.51 -2.74
N LEU A 106 10.63 12.83 -3.54
CA LEU A 106 10.76 12.80 -4.99
C LEU A 106 9.62 13.56 -5.63
N GLN A 107 9.94 14.34 -6.65
CA GLN A 107 8.95 14.99 -7.49
C GLN A 107 8.77 14.11 -8.73
N ASP A 108 7.65 13.42 -8.82
CA ASP A 108 7.31 12.60 -9.99
C ASP A 108 5.88 12.96 -10.43
N ASP A 109 5.79 13.69 -11.53
CA ASP A 109 4.53 14.24 -12.03
C ASP A 109 3.55 13.15 -12.47
N VAL A 110 4.05 11.95 -12.79
CA VAL A 110 3.29 10.98 -13.59
C VAL A 110 3.09 9.67 -12.84
N CYS A 111 4.14 8.98 -12.41
CA CYS A 111 4.01 7.70 -11.71
C CYS A 111 5.21 7.54 -10.80
N SER A 112 5.01 7.19 -9.53
CA SER A 112 6.04 7.02 -8.50
C SER A 112 7.03 5.85 -8.69
N ILE A 113 7.36 5.53 -9.95
CA ILE A 113 8.27 4.45 -10.36
C ILE A 113 9.64 4.64 -9.71
N SER A 114 10.17 5.87 -9.69
CA SER A 114 11.50 6.15 -9.10
C SER A 114 11.57 5.79 -7.62
N GLY A 115 10.52 6.10 -6.83
CA GLY A 115 10.50 5.77 -5.40
C GLY A 115 10.50 4.27 -5.14
N LEU A 116 9.79 3.51 -5.96
CA LEU A 116 9.77 2.05 -5.89
C LEU A 116 11.09 1.43 -6.33
N GLN A 117 11.66 1.89 -7.45
CA GLN A 117 12.96 1.40 -7.92
C GLN A 117 14.05 1.61 -6.86
N MET A 118 14.11 2.81 -6.26
CA MET A 118 15.03 3.09 -5.16
C MET A 118 14.81 2.18 -3.96
N THR A 119 13.56 1.86 -3.64
CA THR A 119 13.21 0.95 -2.53
C THR A 119 13.75 -0.45 -2.79
N LEU A 120 13.55 -0.98 -4.00
CA LEU A 120 14.00 -2.33 -4.38
C LEU A 120 15.53 -2.43 -4.40
N ASP A 121 16.22 -1.44 -4.97
CA ASP A 121 17.69 -1.38 -5.01
C ASP A 121 18.29 -1.39 -3.59
N CYS A 122 17.70 -0.66 -2.64
CA CYS A 122 18.18 -0.58 -1.26
C CYS A 122 18.03 -1.93 -0.53
N LEU A 123 16.88 -2.61 -0.71
CA LEU A 123 16.62 -3.92 -0.11
C LEU A 123 17.52 -5.01 -0.69
N GLU A 124 17.80 -4.95 -2.00
CA GLU A 124 18.70 -5.88 -2.67
C GLU A 124 20.14 -5.75 -2.12
N ARG A 125 20.64 -4.52 -1.96
CA ARG A 125 21.96 -4.26 -1.36
C ARG A 125 22.02 -4.63 0.13
N GLY A 126 20.86 -4.67 0.81
CA GLY A 126 20.76 -4.98 2.24
C GLY A 126 21.20 -3.84 3.15
N GLU A 127 21.22 -2.62 2.61
CA GLU A 127 21.56 -1.40 3.35
C GLU A 127 20.45 -1.02 4.34
N ASP A 128 19.20 -1.38 4.04
CA ASP A 128 18.01 -1.06 4.82
C ASP A 128 17.19 -2.32 5.14
N GLN A 129 16.64 -2.39 6.35
CA GLN A 129 15.86 -3.56 6.81
C GLN A 129 14.37 -3.38 6.57
N CYS A 130 13.83 -2.20 6.87
CA CYS A 130 12.46 -1.81 6.53
C CYS A 130 12.46 -0.43 5.87
N ILE A 131 11.74 -0.33 4.75
CA ILE A 131 11.61 0.92 3.98
C ILE A 131 10.13 1.25 3.85
N ILE A 132 9.78 2.53 4.01
CA ILE A 132 8.45 3.02 3.69
C ILE A 132 8.52 3.74 2.35
N THR A 133 7.68 3.31 1.41
CA THR A 133 7.39 4.09 0.20
C THR A 133 6.01 4.69 0.34
N GLY A 134 5.86 5.98 0.08
CA GLY A 134 4.60 6.68 0.11
C GLY A 134 4.39 7.54 -1.11
N ASP A 135 3.13 7.82 -1.41
CA ASP A 135 2.73 8.71 -2.49
C ASP A 135 1.65 9.67 -2.04
N THR A 136 1.66 10.83 -2.66
CA THR A 136 0.61 11.84 -2.53
C THR A 136 0.20 12.36 -3.90
N ARG A 137 -1.10 12.53 -4.12
CA ARG A 137 -1.66 12.89 -5.42
C ARG A 137 -2.95 13.69 -5.28
N CYS A 138 -3.06 14.75 -6.06
CA CYS A 138 -4.31 15.47 -6.24
C CYS A 138 -5.22 14.72 -7.23
N GLN A 139 -6.54 14.73 -7.00
CA GLN A 139 -7.56 14.11 -7.85
C GLN A 139 -7.49 12.58 -7.93
N VAL A 140 -7.15 11.92 -6.81
CA VAL A 140 -7.19 10.45 -6.75
C VAL A 140 -8.61 9.94 -6.90
N VAL A 141 -8.82 9.08 -7.90
CA VAL A 141 -10.11 8.40 -8.15
C VAL A 141 -10.06 7.01 -7.53
N GLN A 142 -11.17 6.62 -6.91
CA GLN A 142 -11.31 5.30 -6.31
C GLN A 142 -11.38 4.21 -7.40
N PRO A 143 -10.94 2.97 -7.13
CA PRO A 143 -11.01 1.88 -8.09
C PRO A 143 -12.45 1.62 -8.55
N GLU A 144 -12.63 1.23 -9.81
CA GLU A 144 -13.95 0.94 -10.40
C GLU A 144 -14.67 -0.22 -9.71
N HIS A 145 -13.91 -1.18 -9.19
CA HIS A 145 -14.42 -2.38 -8.52
C HIS A 145 -14.67 -2.17 -7.02
N GLY A 146 -14.83 -0.92 -6.60
CA GLY A 146 -15.07 -0.56 -5.21
C GLY A 146 -13.79 -0.39 -4.40
N VAL A 147 -14.00 0.01 -3.15
CA VAL A 147 -12.96 0.31 -2.17
C VAL A 147 -13.04 -0.74 -1.09
N LEU A 148 -11.94 -1.42 -0.81
CA LEU A 148 -11.89 -2.47 0.21
C LEU A 148 -11.74 -1.82 1.58
N SER A 149 -12.58 -2.21 2.54
CA SER A 149 -12.56 -1.61 3.87
C SER A 149 -11.20 -1.80 4.58
N ASN A 150 -10.49 -2.88 4.25
CA ASN A 150 -9.14 -3.19 4.76
C ASN A 150 -8.02 -2.28 4.23
N GLU A 151 -8.21 -1.63 3.09
CA GLU A 151 -7.14 -0.82 2.46
C GLU A 151 -7.14 0.64 2.94
N LEU A 152 -8.25 1.11 3.50
CA LEU A 152 -8.44 2.49 3.94
C LEU A 152 -8.04 2.71 5.39
N MET A 153 -7.42 3.86 5.67
CA MET A 153 -7.28 4.36 7.05
C MET A 153 -8.55 5.05 7.54
N THR A 154 -8.77 5.04 8.86
CA THR A 154 -9.80 5.84 9.50
C THR A 154 -9.31 7.29 9.58
N VAL A 155 -9.83 8.17 8.71
CA VAL A 155 -9.53 9.61 8.80
C VAL A 155 -10.49 10.27 9.76
N GLN A 156 -10.02 10.60 10.96
CA GLN A 156 -10.69 11.61 11.78
C GLN A 156 -10.46 12.97 11.15
N GLN A 157 -11.41 13.45 10.34
CA GLN A 157 -11.32 14.81 9.81
C GLN A 157 -11.35 15.81 10.98
N PRO A 158 -10.51 16.86 10.97
CA PRO A 158 -10.67 17.96 11.91
C PRO A 158 -12.07 18.55 11.74
N GLN A 159 -12.92 18.48 12.78
CA GLN A 159 -14.23 19.10 12.73
C GLN A 159 -14.07 20.63 12.59
N THR A 160 -14.21 21.15 11.38
CA THR A 160 -14.41 22.60 11.21
C THR A 160 -15.80 22.95 11.70
N ARG A 161 -15.91 23.62 12.85
CA ARG A 161 -17.12 24.35 13.22
C ARG A 161 -17.46 25.31 12.09
N LYS A 162 -18.51 25.00 11.31
CA LYS A 162 -19.16 26.00 10.44
C LYS A 162 -19.67 27.11 11.36
N ARG A 163 -18.97 28.25 11.43
CA ARG A 163 -19.58 29.48 11.91
C ARG A 163 -20.68 29.83 10.91
N ALA A 164 -21.94 29.76 11.35
CA ALA A 164 -23.07 30.28 10.61
C ALA A 164 -22.90 31.81 10.52
N GLY A 165 -22.26 32.27 9.46
CA GLY A 165 -22.13 33.67 9.10
C GLY A 165 -22.75 33.87 7.73
N THR A 166 -23.79 34.68 7.69
CA THR A 166 -24.59 35.03 6.51
C THR A 166 -23.78 35.99 5.63
N GLU A 167 -22.94 35.47 4.74
CA GLU A 167 -22.30 36.25 3.69
C GLU A 167 -22.58 35.61 2.33
N LEU A 168 -23.18 36.40 1.44
CA LEU A 168 -23.35 36.06 0.04
C LEU A 168 -21.96 35.90 -0.58
N ALA A 169 -21.54 34.67 -0.85
CA ALA A 169 -20.21 34.40 -1.37
C ALA A 169 -20.29 33.42 -2.55
N THR A 170 -19.73 33.90 -3.66
CA THR A 170 -19.15 33.20 -4.82
C THR A 170 -18.99 31.68 -4.63
N GLU A 171 -19.41 30.89 -5.63
CA GLU A 171 -19.16 29.43 -5.70
C GLU A 171 -17.76 29.11 -5.17
N PRO A 172 -17.64 28.40 -4.03
CA PRO A 172 -16.32 28.12 -3.46
C PRO A 172 -15.60 27.18 -4.41
N GLU A 173 -14.41 27.57 -4.89
CA GLU A 173 -13.53 26.67 -5.63
C GLU A 173 -13.45 25.33 -4.91
N LEU A 174 -13.89 24.26 -5.60
CA LEU A 174 -13.89 22.91 -5.07
C LEU A 174 -12.46 22.55 -4.65
N THR A 175 -12.24 22.41 -3.34
CA THR A 175 -10.94 21.99 -2.82
C THR A 175 -10.58 20.65 -3.46
N PRO A 176 -9.43 20.52 -4.14
CA PRO A 176 -9.08 19.29 -4.83
C PRO A 176 -9.05 18.13 -3.83
N THR A 177 -9.57 16.97 -4.23
CA THR A 177 -9.42 15.75 -3.44
C THR A 177 -7.94 15.40 -3.39
N LEU A 178 -7.40 15.15 -2.20
CA LEU A 178 -6.03 14.71 -2.02
C LEU A 178 -6.06 13.27 -1.53
N GLY A 179 -5.27 12.40 -2.15
CA GLY A 179 -5.09 11.03 -1.73
C GLY A 179 -3.63 10.77 -1.36
N ALA A 180 -3.41 9.97 -0.33
CA ALA A 180 -2.11 9.43 0.01
C ALA A 180 -2.17 7.92 0.18
N ALA A 181 -1.09 7.23 -0.17
CA ALA A 181 -0.93 5.80 0.05
C ALA A 181 0.49 5.52 0.52
N ALA A 182 0.66 4.49 1.33
CA ALA A 182 1.96 4.07 1.83
C ALA A 182 2.07 2.55 1.92
N LEU A 183 3.28 2.05 1.68
CA LEU A 183 3.67 0.65 1.67
C LEU A 183 4.89 0.46 2.56
N ALA A 184 4.87 -0.58 3.39
CA ALA A 184 6.03 -1.00 4.15
C ALA A 184 6.68 -2.19 3.43
N TRP A 185 7.94 -2.03 3.05
CA TRP A 185 8.74 -3.02 2.34
C TRP A 185 9.83 -3.57 3.23
N THR A 186 10.12 -4.85 3.09
CA THR A 186 11.21 -5.52 3.81
C THR A 186 11.62 -6.81 3.10
N THR A 187 12.65 -7.50 3.59
CA THR A 187 12.97 -8.84 3.12
C THR A 187 12.19 -9.89 3.90
N MET A 188 11.98 -11.07 3.32
CA MET A 188 11.33 -12.20 3.99
C MET A 188 12.10 -12.60 5.26
N GLN A 189 13.43 -12.55 5.24
CA GLN A 189 14.27 -12.83 6.40
C GLN A 189 13.99 -11.84 7.55
N THR A 190 13.88 -10.56 7.23
CA THR A 190 13.55 -9.51 8.20
C THR A 190 12.11 -9.65 8.71
N ALA A 191 11.15 -9.97 7.83
CA ALA A 191 9.77 -10.25 8.21
C ALA A 191 9.70 -11.43 9.21
N GLN A 192 10.43 -12.51 8.97
CA GLN A 192 10.53 -13.66 9.90
C GLN A 192 11.17 -13.26 11.23
N ARG A 193 12.29 -12.51 11.20
CA ARG A 193 12.95 -12.00 12.42
C ARG A 193 12.00 -11.16 13.28
N LEU A 194 11.16 -10.37 12.64
CA LEU A 194 10.19 -9.47 13.29
C LEU A 194 8.83 -10.15 13.56
N ASN A 195 8.67 -11.44 13.24
CA ASN A 195 7.42 -12.20 13.33
C ASN A 195 6.23 -11.52 12.63
N LEU A 196 6.48 -10.95 11.45
CA LEU A 196 5.46 -10.29 10.63
C LEU A 196 4.68 -11.30 9.78
N GLN A 197 3.44 -10.95 9.44
CA GLN A 197 2.61 -11.66 8.47
C GLN A 197 2.46 -10.80 7.20
N PRO A 198 3.46 -10.77 6.31
CA PRO A 198 3.45 -9.91 5.14
C PRO A 198 2.25 -10.18 4.21
N LEU A 199 1.82 -9.15 3.48
CA LEU A 199 0.65 -9.22 2.60
C LEU A 199 0.98 -9.92 1.27
N ALA A 200 2.14 -9.61 0.69
CA ALA A 200 2.51 -10.10 -0.64
C ALA A 200 4.02 -10.23 -0.81
N LEU A 201 4.43 -11.18 -1.65
CA LEU A 201 5.80 -11.41 -2.09
C LEU A 201 5.99 -10.80 -3.48
N LEU A 202 7.08 -10.05 -3.66
CA LEU A 202 7.54 -9.64 -4.98
C LEU A 202 8.07 -10.86 -5.73
N ARG A 203 7.54 -11.12 -6.93
CA ARG A 203 7.93 -12.25 -7.79
C ARG A 203 8.85 -11.82 -8.90
N GLU A 204 8.39 -10.85 -9.67
CA GLU A 204 9.11 -10.29 -10.80
C GLU A 204 8.90 -8.78 -10.81
N PHE A 205 9.93 -8.04 -11.17
CA PHE A 205 9.78 -6.63 -11.51
C PHE A 205 10.59 -6.32 -12.76
N ALA A 206 10.05 -5.42 -13.57
CA ALA A 206 10.73 -4.91 -14.74
C ALA A 206 10.60 -3.39 -14.77
N VAL A 207 11.70 -2.72 -15.11
CA VAL A 207 11.71 -1.30 -15.42
C VAL A 207 12.26 -1.14 -16.83
N GLU A 208 11.53 -0.43 -17.67
CA GLU A 208 11.99 -0.01 -18.99
C GLU A 208 12.22 1.49 -18.97
N GLN A 209 13.38 1.92 -19.45
CA GLN A 209 13.71 3.31 -19.70
C GLN A 209 14.51 3.40 -21.00
N ASP A 210 14.10 4.29 -21.92
CA ASP A 210 14.85 4.56 -23.16
C ASP A 210 15.19 3.31 -24.00
N HIS A 211 14.29 2.32 -24.03
CA HIS A 211 14.44 1.00 -24.69
C HIS A 211 15.43 0.04 -24.02
N GLU A 212 16.01 0.41 -22.89
CA GLU A 212 16.69 -0.51 -22.01
C GLU A 212 15.69 -1.08 -21.01
N GLN A 213 15.61 -2.40 -20.97
CA GLN A 213 14.76 -3.12 -20.04
C GLN A 213 15.65 -3.92 -19.09
N ALA A 214 15.46 -3.69 -17.81
CA ALA A 214 15.99 -4.57 -16.77
C ALA A 214 14.80 -5.35 -16.19
N MET A 215 14.88 -6.67 -16.26
CA MET A 215 13.90 -7.56 -15.64
C MET A 215 14.59 -8.40 -14.58
N PHE A 216 13.98 -8.42 -13.41
CA PHE A 216 14.52 -9.05 -12.22
C PHE A 216 13.52 -10.08 -11.71
N ARG A 217 13.98 -11.31 -11.50
CA ARG A 217 13.19 -12.42 -10.98
C ARG A 217 13.74 -12.91 -9.65
N LEU A 218 12.85 -13.32 -8.75
CA LEU A 218 13.25 -13.99 -7.53
C LEU A 218 13.94 -15.33 -7.84
N ASP A 219 15.14 -15.53 -7.33
CA ASP A 219 15.91 -16.77 -7.51
C ASP A 219 15.12 -18.02 -7.08
N GLY A 220 15.28 -19.10 -7.85
CA GLY A 220 14.66 -20.40 -7.55
C GLY A 220 13.16 -20.49 -7.86
N ARG A 221 12.60 -19.48 -8.52
CA ARG A 221 11.20 -19.45 -8.96
C ARG A 221 11.07 -19.59 -10.48
N GLU A 222 10.01 -20.26 -10.92
CA GLU A 222 9.68 -20.37 -12.33
C GLU A 222 9.22 -19.01 -12.91
N PRO A 223 9.48 -18.75 -14.21
CA PRO A 223 8.93 -17.60 -14.92
C PRO A 223 7.42 -17.51 -14.77
N VAL A 224 6.91 -16.32 -14.47
CA VAL A 224 5.46 -16.09 -14.47
C VAL A 224 4.98 -15.96 -15.91
N THR A 225 3.98 -16.74 -16.29
CA THR A 225 3.30 -16.59 -17.58
C THR A 225 2.08 -15.68 -17.42
N PRO A 226 1.63 -15.00 -18.50
CA PRO A 226 0.45 -14.15 -18.43
C PRO A 226 -0.81 -14.87 -17.91
N SER A 227 -0.97 -16.14 -18.25
CA SER A 227 -2.08 -17.00 -17.79
C SER A 227 -2.06 -17.29 -16.29
N ASP A 228 -0.92 -17.11 -15.62
CA ASP A 228 -0.81 -17.31 -14.17
C ASP A 228 -1.33 -16.09 -13.39
N ILE A 229 -1.46 -14.94 -14.05
CA ILE A 229 -1.83 -13.67 -13.41
C ILE A 229 -3.36 -13.57 -13.27
N TYR A 230 -3.82 -13.59 -12.03
CA TYR A 230 -5.23 -13.49 -11.68
C TYR A 230 -5.78 -12.07 -11.90
N THR A 231 -5.05 -11.04 -11.45
CA THR A 231 -5.47 -9.63 -11.58
C THR A 231 -4.43 -8.78 -12.28
N TRP A 232 -4.86 -8.03 -13.28
CA TRP A 232 -4.07 -7.03 -13.98
C TRP A 232 -4.54 -5.62 -13.61
N ASN A 233 -3.65 -4.81 -13.04
CA ASN A 233 -3.89 -3.43 -12.69
C ASN A 233 -3.01 -2.54 -13.58
N MET A 234 -3.63 -1.83 -14.52
CA MET A 234 -2.92 -1.18 -15.63
C MET A 234 -3.14 0.33 -15.62
N VAL A 235 -2.07 1.10 -15.55
CA VAL A 235 -2.11 2.56 -15.61
C VAL A 235 -1.74 3.03 -17.00
N THR A 236 -2.65 3.78 -17.64
CA THR A 236 -2.52 4.22 -19.03
C THR A 236 -2.51 5.75 -19.14
N GLY A 237 -1.74 6.25 -20.11
CA GLY A 237 -1.65 7.68 -20.46
C GLY A 237 -2.57 8.08 -21.61
N THR A 238 -3.63 8.85 -21.34
CA THR A 238 -4.56 9.51 -22.28
C THR A 238 -5.01 8.73 -23.54
N GLN A 239 -6.30 8.37 -23.55
CA GLN A 239 -7.23 8.05 -24.66
C GLN A 239 -6.95 6.89 -25.62
N LYS A 240 -5.72 6.38 -25.76
CA LYS A 240 -5.53 5.09 -26.44
C LYS A 240 -5.56 3.99 -25.40
N GLY A 241 -6.72 3.35 -25.27
CA GLY A 241 -6.85 2.10 -24.52
C GLY A 241 -5.81 1.09 -24.97
N ILE A 242 -5.48 0.16 -24.07
CA ILE A 242 -4.65 -1.00 -24.42
C ILE A 242 -5.33 -1.70 -25.60
N PRO A 243 -4.63 -1.96 -26.72
CA PRO A 243 -5.23 -2.63 -27.87
C PRO A 243 -5.95 -3.92 -27.45
N GLU A 244 -7.18 -4.13 -27.93
CA GLU A 244 -7.99 -5.32 -27.57
C GLU A 244 -7.25 -6.64 -27.81
N SER A 245 -6.35 -6.68 -28.80
CA SER A 245 -5.49 -7.84 -29.05
C SER A 245 -4.59 -8.18 -27.86
N ILE A 246 -4.01 -7.16 -27.21
CA ILE A 246 -3.20 -7.36 -26.00
C ILE A 246 -4.10 -7.82 -24.86
N LEU A 247 -5.28 -7.21 -24.69
CA LEU A 247 -6.21 -7.61 -23.62
C LEU A 247 -6.68 -9.06 -23.77
N GLY A 248 -6.92 -9.51 -25.01
CA GLY A 248 -7.27 -10.89 -25.32
C GLY A 248 -6.17 -11.90 -24.95
N ASP A 249 -4.90 -11.51 -25.10
CA ASP A 249 -3.75 -12.36 -24.79
C ASP A 249 -3.45 -12.47 -23.27
N LEU A 250 -4.00 -11.57 -22.44
CA LEU A 250 -3.74 -11.58 -20.99
C LEU A 250 -4.49 -12.69 -20.24
N HIS A 251 -5.57 -13.23 -20.81
CA HIS A 251 -6.44 -14.22 -20.15
C HIS A 251 -6.84 -13.82 -18.70
N ALA A 252 -7.00 -12.52 -18.46
CA ALA A 252 -7.17 -11.96 -17.12
C ALA A 252 -8.50 -12.39 -16.48
N ASN A 253 -8.45 -13.01 -15.29
CA ASN A 253 -9.66 -13.19 -14.48
C ASN A 253 -10.23 -11.83 -14.03
N ARG A 254 -9.34 -10.86 -13.77
CA ARG A 254 -9.71 -9.49 -13.46
C ARG A 254 -8.74 -8.51 -14.12
N LEU A 255 -9.31 -7.48 -14.75
CA LEU A 255 -8.57 -6.40 -15.39
C LEU A 255 -9.11 -5.06 -14.89
N CYS A 256 -8.23 -4.22 -14.34
CA CYS A 256 -8.55 -2.85 -13.96
C CYS A 256 -7.66 -1.89 -14.74
N THR A 257 -8.25 -0.85 -15.33
CA THR A 257 -7.53 0.21 -16.01
C THR A 257 -7.67 1.53 -15.25
N HIS A 258 -6.59 2.29 -15.16
CA HIS A 258 -6.55 3.56 -14.44
C HIS A 258 -5.90 4.66 -15.29
N ASP A 259 -6.32 5.91 -15.07
CA ASP A 259 -5.65 7.09 -15.62
C ASP A 259 -4.46 7.46 -14.71
N PHE A 260 -3.28 7.64 -15.31
CA PHE A 260 -2.08 8.05 -14.58
C PHE A 260 -2.26 9.34 -13.77
N LYS A 261 -3.12 10.27 -14.20
CA LYS A 261 -3.39 11.51 -13.45
C LYS A 261 -4.12 11.26 -12.15
N GLN A 262 -4.77 10.09 -12.01
CA GLN A 262 -5.71 9.79 -10.93
C GLN A 262 -5.21 8.69 -9.99
N ILE A 263 -4.10 8.03 -10.29
CA ILE A 263 -3.54 6.97 -9.43
C ILE A 263 -2.03 7.06 -9.37
N THR A 264 -1.45 6.63 -8.25
CA THR A 264 0.00 6.49 -8.08
C THR A 264 0.37 5.02 -7.90
N ALA A 265 1.66 4.70 -7.89
CA ALA A 265 2.11 3.33 -7.71
C ALA A 265 1.69 2.76 -6.34
N SER A 266 1.87 3.51 -5.26
CA SER A 266 1.47 3.09 -3.91
C SER A 266 -0.04 2.90 -3.79
N HIS A 267 -0.86 3.72 -4.45
CA HIS A 267 -2.31 3.51 -4.48
C HIS A 267 -2.68 2.22 -5.22
N LEU A 268 -2.09 2.02 -6.41
CA LEU A 268 -2.31 0.85 -7.26
C LEU A 268 -1.94 -0.46 -6.56
N LEU A 269 -0.77 -0.46 -5.92
CA LEU A 269 -0.22 -1.62 -5.22
C LEU A 269 -0.95 -1.90 -3.91
N THR A 270 -1.35 -0.86 -3.17
CA THR A 270 -2.20 -1.02 -1.99
C THR A 270 -3.48 -1.75 -2.37
N HIS A 271 -4.16 -1.32 -3.43
CA HIS A 271 -5.37 -1.99 -3.89
C HIS A 271 -5.08 -3.43 -4.32
N LEU A 272 -4.05 -3.64 -5.16
CA LEU A 272 -3.68 -4.95 -5.67
C LEU A 272 -3.44 -5.97 -4.55
N VAL A 273 -2.65 -5.63 -3.53
CA VAL A 273 -2.34 -6.60 -2.46
C VAL A 273 -3.54 -6.92 -1.58
N HIS A 274 -4.50 -6.02 -1.43
CA HIS A 274 -5.71 -6.26 -0.65
C HIS A 274 -6.78 -7.02 -1.47
N SER A 275 -6.83 -6.81 -2.78
CA SER A 275 -7.83 -7.44 -3.66
C SER A 275 -7.48 -8.84 -4.15
N LEU A 276 -6.21 -9.25 -4.05
CA LEU A 276 -5.77 -10.57 -4.53
C LEU A 276 -6.26 -11.70 -3.61
N PRO A 277 -6.74 -12.83 -4.17
CA PRO A 277 -7.01 -14.03 -3.39
C PRO A 277 -5.70 -14.63 -2.85
N ALA A 278 -5.78 -15.34 -1.73
CA ALA A 278 -4.63 -16.01 -1.13
C ALA A 278 -3.92 -16.95 -2.14
N GLY A 279 -2.60 -16.78 -2.30
CA GLY A 279 -1.80 -17.51 -3.31
C GLY A 279 -1.92 -16.98 -4.75
N GLY A 280 -2.84 -16.05 -5.03
CA GLY A 280 -3.03 -15.48 -6.36
C GLY A 280 -1.91 -14.54 -6.77
N LEU A 281 -1.60 -14.51 -8.07
CA LEU A 281 -0.67 -13.56 -8.67
C LEU A 281 -1.42 -12.33 -9.21
N GLY A 282 -0.87 -11.15 -8.94
CA GLY A 282 -1.34 -9.89 -9.51
C GLY A 282 -0.22 -9.13 -10.17
N CYS A 283 -0.51 -8.49 -11.30
CA CYS A 283 0.43 -7.65 -12.02
C CYS A 283 -0.01 -6.19 -11.98
N ALA A 284 0.86 -5.32 -11.51
CA ALA A 284 0.75 -3.88 -11.64
C ALA A 284 1.62 -3.42 -12.81
N PHE A 285 1.00 -2.82 -13.82
CA PHE A 285 1.69 -2.19 -14.95
C PHE A 285 1.47 -0.68 -14.93
N MET A 286 2.55 0.09 -15.07
CA MET A 286 2.52 1.53 -15.13
C MET A 286 3.42 2.04 -16.24
N GLY A 287 2.89 2.87 -17.13
CA GLY A 287 3.68 3.64 -18.08
C GLY A 287 3.59 5.13 -17.79
N THR A 288 4.67 5.85 -18.05
CA THR A 288 4.74 7.31 -17.94
C THR A 288 4.87 7.95 -19.32
N THR A 289 4.54 9.24 -19.41
CA THR A 289 4.63 10.01 -20.66
C THR A 289 6.06 10.28 -21.11
N ASP A 290 7.04 10.13 -20.22
CA ASP A 290 8.47 10.25 -20.53
C ASP A 290 9.06 8.97 -21.15
N GLY A 291 8.26 7.90 -21.29
CA GLY A 291 8.68 6.63 -21.88
C GLY A 291 9.19 5.59 -20.89
N ARG A 292 9.24 5.91 -19.58
CA ARG A 292 9.48 4.89 -18.56
C ARG A 292 8.27 3.98 -18.42
N SER A 293 8.52 2.70 -18.13
CA SER A 293 7.46 1.78 -17.72
C SER A 293 7.95 0.87 -16.60
N MET A 294 7.02 0.40 -15.80
CA MET A 294 7.26 -0.55 -14.73
C MET A 294 6.19 -1.63 -14.76
N ALA A 295 6.61 -2.89 -14.68
CA ALA A 295 5.73 -4.01 -14.39
C ALA A 295 6.18 -4.66 -13.09
N MET A 296 5.23 -5.01 -12.23
CA MET A 296 5.52 -5.67 -10.96
C MET A 296 4.51 -6.77 -10.69
N VAL A 297 5.00 -7.99 -10.52
CA VAL A 297 4.19 -9.17 -10.20
C VAL A 297 4.30 -9.47 -8.71
N LEU A 298 3.16 -9.50 -8.04
CA LEU A 298 3.02 -9.79 -6.62
C LEU A 298 2.26 -11.10 -6.41
N GLU A 299 2.74 -11.94 -5.50
CA GLU A 299 2.05 -13.14 -5.02
C GLU A 299 1.44 -12.84 -3.66
N LYS A 300 0.11 -12.99 -3.52
CA LYS A 300 -0.57 -12.83 -2.24
C LYS A 300 -0.15 -13.94 -1.28
N LEU A 301 0.41 -13.56 -0.12
CA LEU A 301 0.86 -14.53 0.87
C LEU A 301 -0.30 -15.00 1.75
N VAL A 302 -0.27 -16.28 2.09
CA VAL A 302 -1.14 -16.87 3.11
C VAL A 302 -0.47 -16.65 4.48
N PRO A 303 -1.18 -16.06 5.47
CA PRO A 303 -0.62 -15.93 6.81
C PRO A 303 -0.23 -17.30 7.38
N SER A 304 0.96 -17.38 7.99
CA SER A 304 1.52 -18.60 8.55
C SER A 304 1.02 -18.92 9.97
N ILE A 305 -0.15 -18.41 10.36
CA ILE A 305 -0.71 -18.63 11.69
C ILE A 305 -1.57 -19.88 11.65
N ASP A 306 -1.21 -20.86 12.49
CA ASP A 306 -1.94 -22.11 12.59
C ASP A 306 -3.40 -21.86 13.00
N GLN A 307 -4.31 -22.34 12.15
CA GLN A 307 -5.74 -22.39 12.44
C GLN A 307 -6.02 -23.56 13.37
N VAL A 308 -5.90 -23.32 14.66
CA VAL A 308 -6.39 -24.27 15.68
C VAL A 308 -7.90 -24.38 15.52
N GLU A 309 -8.39 -25.60 15.34
CA GLU A 309 -9.81 -25.91 15.10
C GLU A 309 -10.38 -25.31 13.79
N GLY A 310 -9.54 -24.95 12.82
CA GLY A 310 -9.99 -24.30 11.58
C GLY A 310 -10.42 -22.85 11.77
N LEU A 311 -10.21 -22.27 12.95
CA LEU A 311 -10.62 -20.91 13.27
C LEU A 311 -9.46 -19.91 13.15
N PRO A 312 -9.67 -18.75 12.49
CA PRO A 312 -8.69 -17.67 12.47
C PRO A 312 -8.45 -17.10 13.87
N LEU A 313 -7.26 -16.52 14.05
CA LEU A 313 -6.87 -15.84 15.28
C LEU A 313 -7.14 -14.33 15.15
N LEU A 314 -7.97 -13.81 16.04
CA LEU A 314 -8.07 -12.38 16.33
C LEU A 314 -7.18 -12.03 17.51
N THR A 315 -6.28 -11.07 17.33
CA THR A 315 -5.45 -10.52 18.40
C THR A 315 -5.90 -9.10 18.72
N LEU A 316 -6.42 -8.89 19.92
CA LEU A 316 -6.88 -7.60 20.43
C LEU A 316 -5.83 -6.98 21.37
N TYR A 317 -5.23 -5.88 20.94
CA TYR A 317 -4.40 -5.03 21.79
C TYR A 317 -5.29 -4.12 22.64
N THR A 318 -5.19 -4.26 23.96
CA THR A 318 -6.08 -3.65 24.95
C THR A 318 -5.33 -3.24 26.22
N ARG A 319 -6.01 -2.63 27.19
CA ARG A 319 -5.55 -2.37 28.56
C ARG A 319 -6.73 -2.51 29.53
N GLU A 320 -6.45 -2.55 30.84
CA GLU A 320 -7.52 -2.64 31.85
C GLU A 320 -7.53 -1.41 32.77
N PRO A 321 -8.68 -0.72 32.95
CA PRO A 321 -9.94 -0.86 32.22
C PRO A 321 -9.90 -0.18 30.83
N CYS A 322 -10.74 -0.65 29.89
CA CYS A 322 -10.89 -0.03 28.57
C CYS A 322 -12.32 -0.22 28.01
N PRO A 323 -13.25 0.73 28.26
CA PRO A 323 -14.64 0.63 27.78
C PRO A 323 -14.75 0.44 26.27
N LEU A 324 -13.91 1.13 25.48
CA LEU A 324 -13.90 0.97 24.01
C LEU A 324 -13.49 -0.46 23.58
N CYS A 325 -12.64 -1.11 24.37
CA CYS A 325 -12.22 -2.48 24.12
C CYS A 325 -13.32 -3.47 24.51
N ASP A 326 -14.06 -3.18 25.59
CA ASP A 326 -15.21 -3.97 26.01
C ASP A 326 -16.34 -3.88 24.96
N ASP A 327 -16.65 -2.67 24.47
CA ASP A 327 -17.60 -2.44 23.38
C ASP A 327 -17.24 -3.23 22.11
N LEU A 328 -15.95 -3.25 21.73
CA LEU A 328 -15.49 -4.00 20.56
C LEU A 328 -15.65 -5.51 20.75
N VAL A 329 -15.37 -6.03 21.93
CA VAL A 329 -15.55 -7.46 22.23
C VAL A 329 -17.03 -7.83 22.20
N GLU A 330 -17.91 -7.00 22.76
CA GLU A 330 -19.36 -7.21 22.70
C GLU A 330 -19.85 -7.25 21.24
N GLN A 331 -19.39 -6.34 20.38
CA GLN A 331 -19.72 -6.36 18.95
C GLN A 331 -19.22 -7.63 18.24
N LEU A 332 -18.01 -8.08 18.56
CA LEU A 332 -17.47 -9.34 18.02
C LEU A 332 -18.27 -10.56 18.46
N GLU A 333 -18.74 -10.60 19.71
CA GLU A 333 -19.57 -11.68 20.24
C GLU A 333 -20.98 -11.67 19.61
N GLN A 334 -21.60 -10.49 19.46
CA GLN A 334 -22.93 -10.36 18.87
C GLN A 334 -22.96 -10.72 17.38
N GLY A 335 -21.95 -10.30 16.61
CA GLY A 335 -21.95 -10.45 15.16
C GLY A 335 -21.22 -11.69 14.63
N PHE A 336 -20.23 -12.21 15.36
CA PHE A 336 -19.24 -13.15 14.81
C PHE A 336 -18.87 -14.31 15.75
N ALA A 337 -19.62 -14.53 16.85
CA ALA A 337 -19.34 -15.61 17.79
C ALA A 337 -19.17 -16.97 17.11
N GLY A 338 -18.16 -17.73 17.55
CA GLY A 338 -17.83 -19.06 17.05
C GLY A 338 -17.07 -19.09 15.72
N GLN A 339 -16.81 -17.94 15.09
CA GLN A 339 -16.09 -17.87 13.81
C GLN A 339 -14.60 -17.53 13.96
N TYR A 340 -14.13 -17.30 15.18
CA TYR A 340 -12.75 -16.91 15.48
C TYR A 340 -12.32 -17.36 16.87
N ARG A 341 -11.00 -17.36 17.10
CA ARG A 341 -10.38 -17.39 18.43
C ARG A 341 -9.89 -15.99 18.79
N LEU A 342 -10.10 -15.55 20.03
CA LEU A 342 -9.68 -14.22 20.48
C LEU A 342 -8.55 -14.32 21.51
N GLU A 343 -7.46 -13.63 21.24
CA GLU A 343 -6.35 -13.42 22.17
C GLU A 343 -6.27 -11.94 22.56
N LYS A 344 -6.22 -11.64 23.87
CA LYS A 344 -6.06 -10.29 24.39
C LYS A 344 -4.61 -10.02 24.79
N VAL A 345 -3.99 -9.00 24.19
CA VAL A 345 -2.65 -8.51 24.52
C VAL A 345 -2.78 -7.21 25.30
N TYR A 346 -2.45 -7.26 26.59
CA TYR A 346 -2.49 -6.11 27.49
C TYR A 346 -1.23 -5.25 27.31
N ILE A 347 -1.36 -4.10 26.64
CA ILE A 347 -0.23 -3.26 26.23
C ILE A 347 0.47 -2.58 27.41
N ASP A 348 -0.22 -2.42 28.53
CA ASP A 348 0.27 -1.82 29.77
C ASP A 348 1.15 -2.77 30.61
N ARG A 349 1.24 -4.05 30.23
CA ARG A 349 2.16 -5.00 30.86
C ARG A 349 3.61 -4.75 30.45
N LYS A 350 4.55 -5.05 31.35
CA LYS A 350 5.98 -4.75 31.19
C LYS A 350 6.59 -5.45 29.97
N GLU A 351 6.15 -6.66 29.66
CA GLU A 351 6.55 -7.43 28.49
C GLU A 351 6.08 -6.82 27.16
N ASN A 352 5.04 -5.97 27.21
CA ASN A 352 4.37 -5.40 26.03
C ASN A 352 4.67 -3.90 25.82
N VAL A 353 5.71 -3.36 26.45
CA VAL A 353 6.09 -1.93 26.36
C VAL A 353 6.26 -1.45 24.91
N ARG A 354 6.68 -2.33 24.00
CA ARG A 354 6.75 -1.99 22.55
C ARG A 354 5.37 -1.64 21.98
N PHE A 355 4.33 -2.38 22.35
CA PHE A 355 2.96 -2.14 21.90
C PHE A 355 2.35 -0.94 22.61
N LEU A 356 2.74 -0.67 23.86
CA LEU A 356 2.39 0.59 24.53
C LEU A 356 2.89 1.80 23.73
N ARG A 357 4.14 1.77 23.27
CA ARG A 357 4.70 2.86 22.46
C ARG A 357 3.97 3.04 21.12
N LEU A 358 3.47 1.95 20.55
CA LEU A 358 2.81 1.95 19.24
C LEU A 358 1.32 2.31 19.31
N PHE A 359 0.58 1.77 20.29
CA PHE A 359 -0.89 1.78 20.30
C PHE A 359 -1.53 2.54 21.47
N ARG A 360 -0.76 3.21 22.36
CA ARG A 360 -1.31 3.84 23.58
C ARG A 360 -2.56 4.70 23.36
N HIS A 361 -2.67 5.32 22.19
CA HIS A 361 -3.76 6.24 21.83
C HIS A 361 -4.71 5.65 20.77
N ASP A 362 -4.45 4.42 20.34
CA ASP A 362 -5.14 3.78 19.22
C ASP A 362 -5.91 2.52 19.62
N ILE A 363 -5.83 2.08 20.88
CA ILE A 363 -6.61 0.96 21.36
C ILE A 363 -8.14 1.25 21.35
N PRO A 364 -8.98 0.24 21.08
CA PRO A 364 -8.61 -1.13 20.73
C PRO A 364 -7.98 -1.25 19.34
N VAL A 365 -6.97 -2.12 19.20
CA VAL A 365 -6.39 -2.47 17.89
C VAL A 365 -6.55 -3.96 17.65
N LEU A 366 -7.13 -4.34 16.52
CA LEU A 366 -7.48 -5.72 16.19
C LEU A 366 -6.68 -6.19 14.96
N PHE A 367 -6.07 -7.37 15.08
CA PHE A 367 -5.37 -8.05 13.99
C PHE A 367 -6.08 -9.37 13.67
N PHE A 368 -6.18 -9.72 12.39
CA PHE A 368 -6.69 -10.98 11.86
C PHE A 368 -5.53 -11.80 11.29
N ASN A 369 -5.25 -12.96 11.88
CA ASN A 369 -4.11 -13.81 11.53
C ASN A 369 -2.79 -13.02 11.42
N GLY A 370 -2.55 -12.12 12.38
CA GLY A 370 -1.34 -11.29 12.43
C GLY A 370 -1.26 -10.15 11.40
N GLN A 371 -2.31 -9.95 10.59
CA GLN A 371 -2.45 -8.79 9.70
C GLN A 371 -3.44 -7.79 10.31
N PHE A 372 -3.18 -6.50 10.15
CA PHE A 372 -4.06 -5.46 10.68
C PHE A 372 -5.48 -5.58 10.13
N LEU A 373 -6.48 -5.39 11.01
CA LEU A 373 -7.89 -5.38 10.66
C LEU A 373 -8.54 -4.01 10.93
N CYS A 374 -8.47 -3.52 12.17
CA CYS A 374 -9.01 -2.20 12.53
C CYS A 374 -8.41 -1.62 13.81
N MET A 375 -8.68 -0.34 14.06
CA MET A 375 -8.40 0.34 15.33
C MET A 375 -9.55 1.27 15.74
N HIS A 376 -9.64 1.61 17.03
CA HIS A 376 -10.70 2.40 17.70
C HIS A 376 -12.11 1.81 17.70
N ARG A 377 -12.57 1.21 16.59
CA ARG A 377 -13.90 0.60 16.41
C ARG A 377 -13.81 -0.67 15.57
N LEU A 378 -14.73 -1.60 15.77
CA LEU A 378 -14.83 -2.78 14.91
C LEU A 378 -15.16 -2.35 13.47
N ASN A 379 -14.43 -2.88 12.51
CA ASN A 379 -14.76 -2.78 11.10
C ASN A 379 -15.41 -4.11 10.67
N GLU A 380 -16.74 -4.18 10.81
CA GLU A 380 -17.50 -5.41 10.54
C GLU A 380 -17.40 -5.85 9.08
N GLU A 381 -17.37 -4.90 8.14
CA GLU A 381 -17.21 -5.18 6.70
C GLU A 381 -15.84 -5.81 6.44
N ALA A 382 -14.77 -5.21 6.96
CA ALA A 382 -13.42 -5.75 6.82
C ALA A 382 -13.28 -7.13 7.44
N LEU A 383 -13.92 -7.39 8.60
CA LEU A 383 -13.89 -8.71 9.24
C LEU A 383 -14.65 -9.75 8.40
N ARG A 384 -15.82 -9.38 7.88
CA ARG A 384 -16.63 -10.25 7.02
C ARG A 384 -15.88 -10.62 5.75
N GLU A 385 -15.28 -9.65 5.06
CA GLU A 385 -14.43 -9.88 3.88
C GLU A 385 -13.31 -10.91 4.18
N ARG A 386 -12.66 -10.79 5.35
CA ARG A 386 -11.56 -11.67 5.74
C ARG A 386 -12.01 -13.08 6.11
N LEU A 387 -13.18 -13.23 6.73
CA LEU A 387 -13.77 -14.53 7.04
C LEU A 387 -14.26 -15.24 5.78
N GLU A 388 -14.89 -14.51 4.85
CA GLU A 388 -15.35 -15.04 3.57
C GLU A 388 -14.17 -15.55 2.71
N ALA A 389 -13.03 -14.85 2.74
CA ALA A 389 -11.83 -15.25 2.01
C ALA A 389 -11.13 -16.53 2.55
N LEU A 390 -11.57 -17.09 3.67
CA LEU A 390 -11.09 -18.38 4.19
C LEU A 390 -11.84 -19.58 3.61
N ASN A 391 -13.04 -19.35 3.04
CA ASN A 391 -13.90 -20.38 2.45
C ASN A 391 -13.74 -20.42 0.93
#